data_AF-G3J2B1-F1
#
_entry.id   AF-G3J2B1-F1
#
_cell.length_a   1.000
_cell.length_b   1.000
_cell.length_c   1.000
_cell.angle_alpha   90.00
_cell.angle_beta   90.00
_cell.angle_gamma   90.00
#
_symmetry.space_group_name_H-M   'P 1'
#
loop_
_entity.id
_entity.type
_entity.pdbx_description
1 polymer ?
#
loop_
_entity_poly.entity_id
_entity_poly.type
_entity_poly.pdbx_seq_one_letter_code
_entity_poly.pdbx_strand_id
1 'polypeptide(L)'
;MWHPFPNLSNDEIRDLEREFKKKARFLVDENMGNDVAILLRDFGYNAIFVSEAGLTGFSDESVFAYAWKDSRIILTHDSDFLNDKQFPFSRNPGVIVLPGAEGDGSLEHAFSDLLRIVAPYGNAHIGSKIVVTQDRVWTIRGFIKAEGRHIEKRVKLKRNGEASVWKPLAP
;
A
#
# COMPACT_ATOMS: atom_id res chain seq x y z
N MET A 1 19.91 -9.65 -5.15
CA MET A 1 20.76 -8.59 -4.55
C MET A 1 20.05 -7.24 -4.68
N TRP A 2 20.42 -6.27 -3.83
CA TRP A 2 19.92 -4.90 -3.91
C TRP A 2 20.73 -4.10 -4.93
N HIS A 3 20.04 -3.40 -5.82
CA HIS A 3 20.63 -2.50 -6.80
C HIS A 3 20.06 -1.09 -6.62
N PRO A 4 20.80 -0.02 -6.94
CA PRO A 4 20.23 1.32 -7.00
C PRO A 4 18.95 1.32 -7.83
N PHE A 5 17.94 2.07 -7.39
CA PHE A 5 16.73 2.25 -8.18
C PHE A 5 17.10 2.95 -9.50
N PRO A 6 16.56 2.52 -10.65
CA PRO A 6 16.91 3.12 -11.92
C PRO A 6 16.57 4.61 -11.93
N ASN A 7 17.45 5.42 -12.51
CA ASN A 7 17.15 6.82 -12.77
C ASN A 7 16.11 6.89 -13.89
N LEU A 8 15.00 7.56 -13.61
CA LEU A 8 14.00 7.92 -14.62
C LEU A 8 14.27 9.35 -15.08
N SER A 9 14.09 9.61 -16.36
CA SER A 9 14.10 10.96 -16.90
C SER A 9 12.91 11.78 -16.37
N ASN A 10 13.01 13.11 -16.41
CA ASN A 10 11.93 14.00 -15.97
C ASN A 10 10.64 13.78 -16.79
N ASP A 11 10.75 13.41 -18.06
CA ASP A 11 9.59 13.16 -18.91
C ASP A 11 8.91 11.83 -18.56
N GLU A 12 9.69 10.76 -18.32
CA GLU A 12 9.15 9.48 -17.80
C GLU A 12 8.44 9.68 -16.45
N ILE A 13 9.02 10.49 -15.55
CA ILE A 13 8.39 10.81 -14.26
C ILE A 13 7.05 11.52 -14.50
N ARG A 14 7.01 12.54 -15.37
CA ARG A 14 5.79 13.30 -15.66
C ARG A 14 4.70 12.44 -16.29
N ASP A 15 5.06 11.52 -17.19
CA ASP A 15 4.12 10.63 -17.84
C ASP A 15 3.52 9.65 -16.84
N LEU A 16 4.35 9.04 -15.98
CA LEU A 16 3.89 8.20 -14.87
C LEU A 16 3.00 8.98 -13.90
N GLU A 17 3.40 10.20 -13.53
CA GLU A 17 2.59 11.06 -12.66
C GLU A 17 1.22 11.37 -13.27
N ARG A 18 1.15 11.66 -14.57
CA ARG A 18 -0.11 11.92 -15.28
C ARG A 18 -0.98 10.67 -15.36
N GLU A 19 -0.40 9.52 -15.67
CA GLU A 19 -1.10 8.24 -15.77
C GLU A 19 -1.74 7.85 -14.43
N PHE A 20 -1.02 8.05 -13.32
CA PHE A 20 -1.43 7.57 -12.00
C PHE A 20 -1.95 8.66 -11.05
N LYS A 21 -2.13 9.91 -11.49
CA LYS A 21 -2.45 11.10 -10.65
C LYS A 21 -3.72 11.04 -9.78
N LYS A 22 -4.45 9.93 -9.77
CA LYS A 22 -5.65 9.79 -8.96
C LYS A 22 -5.25 9.49 -7.51
N LYS A 23 -5.53 10.43 -6.60
CA LYS A 23 -5.33 10.23 -5.16
C LYS A 23 -6.01 8.95 -4.67
N ALA A 24 -5.33 8.23 -3.79
CA ALA A 24 -5.88 7.08 -3.11
C ALA A 24 -7.06 7.49 -2.21
N ARG A 25 -8.01 6.57 -2.08
CA ARG A 25 -9.00 6.56 -0.99
C ARG A 25 -8.61 5.44 -0.05
N PHE A 26 -8.72 5.66 1.25
CA PHE A 26 -8.32 4.69 2.26
C PHE A 26 -9.52 4.22 3.08
N LEU A 27 -9.48 2.93 3.44
CA LEU A 27 -10.22 2.36 4.55
C LEU A 27 -9.17 1.99 5.60
N VAL A 28 -9.19 2.68 6.73
CA VAL A 28 -8.26 2.44 7.84
C VAL A 28 -8.88 1.38 8.74
N ASP A 29 -8.15 0.30 8.92
CA ASP A 29 -8.57 -0.85 9.71
C ASP A 29 -8.54 -0.56 11.23
N GLU A 30 -9.27 -1.37 12.02
CA GLU A 30 -9.46 -1.13 13.46
C GLU A 30 -8.13 -1.07 14.22
N ASN A 31 -7.20 -1.97 13.88
CA ASN A 31 -5.91 -2.10 14.54
C ASN A 31 -4.98 -0.89 14.37
N MET A 32 -5.23 -0.03 13.39
CA MET A 32 -4.42 1.19 13.13
C MET A 32 -4.83 2.35 14.05
N GLY A 33 -6.04 2.30 14.62
CA GLY A 33 -6.64 3.41 15.36
C GLY A 33 -7.20 4.54 14.46
N ASN A 34 -8.20 5.25 14.99
CA ASN A 34 -8.91 6.31 14.28
C ASN A 34 -8.01 7.51 13.91
N ASP A 35 -6.97 7.77 14.70
CA ASP A 35 -6.05 8.90 14.49
C ASP A 35 -5.35 8.83 13.14
N VAL A 36 -5.12 7.62 12.60
CA VAL A 36 -4.55 7.44 11.27
C VAL A 36 -5.50 7.94 10.18
N ALA A 37 -6.81 7.70 10.32
CA ALA A 37 -7.81 8.22 9.38
C ALA A 37 -7.92 9.75 9.46
N ILE A 38 -7.86 10.31 10.67
CA ILE A 38 -7.83 11.77 10.89
C ILE A 38 -6.60 12.36 10.21
N LEU A 39 -5.41 11.80 10.46
CA LEU A 39 -4.16 12.31 9.91
C LEU A 39 -4.15 12.26 8.38
N LEU A 40 -4.64 11.18 7.76
CA LEU A 40 -4.79 11.10 6.30
C LEU A 40 -5.70 12.20 5.75
N ARG A 41 -6.80 12.52 6.46
CA ARG A 41 -7.71 13.62 6.09
C ARG A 41 -7.07 14.99 6.26
N ASP A 42 -6.27 15.21 7.30
CA ASP A 42 -5.51 16.44 7.51
C ASP A 42 -4.49 16.67 6.37
N PHE A 43 -3.94 15.59 5.79
CA PHE A 43 -3.13 15.65 4.56
C PHE A 43 -3.96 15.76 3.26
N GLY A 44 -5.28 15.88 3.35
CA GLY A 44 -6.17 16.10 2.20
C GLY A 44 -6.47 14.84 1.37
N TYR A 45 -6.41 13.66 2.00
CA TYR A 45 -6.82 12.39 1.39
C TYR A 45 -8.20 11.95 1.89
N ASN A 46 -8.92 11.19 1.05
CA ASN A 46 -10.19 10.60 1.46
C ASN A 46 -9.90 9.33 2.26
N ALA A 47 -10.01 9.41 3.58
CA ALA A 47 -9.87 8.27 4.47
C ALA A 47 -11.11 8.15 5.37
N ILE A 48 -11.55 6.93 5.57
CA ILE A 48 -12.54 6.59 6.60
C ILE A 48 -11.96 5.48 7.47
N PHE A 49 -12.29 5.51 8.74
CA PHE A 49 -12.02 4.45 9.69
C PHE A 49 -13.13 3.39 9.60
N VAL A 50 -12.81 2.13 9.89
CA VAL A 50 -13.72 0.99 9.72
C VAL A 50 -15.06 1.16 10.46
N SER A 51 -15.06 1.82 11.63
CA SER A 51 -16.30 2.11 12.36
C SER A 51 -17.17 3.19 11.70
N GLU A 52 -16.59 4.17 11.00
CA GLU A 52 -17.31 5.17 10.21
C GLU A 52 -18.05 4.53 9.02
N ALA A 53 -17.57 3.38 8.56
CA ALA A 53 -18.23 2.56 7.54
C ALA A 53 -19.32 1.62 8.13
N GLY A 54 -19.52 1.60 9.45
CA GLY A 54 -20.45 0.70 10.12
C GLY A 54 -19.99 -0.77 10.14
N LEU A 55 -18.67 -1.01 10.03
CA LEU A 55 -18.09 -2.36 9.91
C LEU A 55 -17.43 -2.87 11.20
N THR A 56 -17.64 -2.21 12.33
CA THR A 56 -17.11 -2.66 13.63
C THR A 56 -17.58 -4.08 13.95
N GLY A 57 -16.63 -4.99 14.23
CA GLY A 57 -16.92 -6.39 14.55
C GLY A 57 -17.32 -7.26 13.35
N PHE A 58 -17.27 -6.74 12.13
CA PHE A 58 -17.47 -7.54 10.92
C PHE A 58 -16.21 -8.36 10.62
N SER A 59 -16.36 -9.42 9.82
CA SER A 59 -15.21 -10.22 9.38
C SER A 59 -14.32 -9.47 8.39
N ASP A 60 -13.04 -9.87 8.31
CA ASP A 60 -12.09 -9.31 7.36
C ASP A 60 -12.57 -9.42 5.91
N GLU A 61 -13.28 -10.49 5.53
CA GLU A 61 -13.86 -10.61 4.19
C GLU A 61 -14.94 -9.57 3.91
N SER A 62 -15.70 -9.18 4.93
CA SER A 62 -16.71 -8.13 4.82
C SER A 62 -16.06 -6.77 4.66
N VAL A 63 -15.02 -6.48 5.45
CA VAL A 63 -14.19 -5.27 5.33
C VAL A 63 -13.55 -5.21 3.94
N PHE A 64 -12.97 -6.32 3.48
CA PHE A 64 -12.35 -6.44 2.17
C PHE A 64 -13.34 -6.22 1.02
N ALA A 65 -14.52 -6.84 1.11
CA ALA A 65 -15.56 -6.67 0.10
C ALA A 65 -16.10 -5.23 0.05
N TYR A 66 -16.25 -4.57 1.20
CA TYR A 66 -16.62 -3.15 1.26
C TYR A 66 -15.56 -2.27 0.61
N ALA A 67 -14.29 -2.45 1.01
CA ALA A 67 -13.16 -1.71 0.47
C ALA A 67 -13.05 -1.86 -1.05
N TRP A 68 -13.23 -3.08 -1.56
CA TRP A 68 -13.23 -3.35 -3.00
C TRP A 68 -14.38 -2.63 -3.72
N LYS A 69 -15.61 -2.72 -3.19
CA LYS A 69 -16.79 -2.06 -3.78
C LYS A 69 -16.67 -0.54 -3.80
N ASP A 70 -16.14 0.06 -2.74
CA ASP A 70 -15.97 1.52 -2.65
C ASP A 70 -14.60 2.02 -3.17
N SER A 71 -13.80 1.14 -3.79
CA SER A 71 -12.48 1.49 -4.35
C SER A 71 -11.56 2.18 -3.32
N ARG A 72 -11.45 1.61 -2.13
CA ARG A 72 -10.60 2.08 -1.03
C ARG A 72 -9.48 1.09 -0.78
N ILE A 73 -8.25 1.57 -0.72
CA ILE A 73 -7.09 0.77 -0.29
C ILE A 73 -7.22 0.55 1.21
N ILE A 74 -7.09 -0.71 1.65
CA ILE A 74 -7.07 -1.06 3.07
C ILE A 74 -5.69 -0.71 3.64
N LEU A 75 -5.68 0.01 4.75
CA LEU A 75 -4.49 0.28 5.54
C LEU A 75 -4.63 -0.43 6.89
N THR A 76 -3.71 -1.35 7.20
CA THR A 76 -3.81 -2.25 8.36
C THR A 76 -2.43 -2.60 8.92
N HIS A 77 -2.39 -3.11 10.15
CA HIS A 77 -1.25 -3.86 10.69
C HIS A 77 -1.37 -5.38 10.48
N ASP A 78 -2.53 -5.86 10.05
CA ASP A 78 -2.82 -7.29 9.92
C ASP A 78 -2.35 -7.86 8.58
N SER A 79 -1.45 -8.83 8.66
CA SER A 79 -0.90 -9.54 7.52
C SER A 79 -1.84 -10.61 6.96
N ASP A 80 -2.92 -10.98 7.65
CA ASP A 80 -3.86 -12.01 7.19
C ASP A 80 -4.56 -11.59 5.88
N PHE A 81 -4.74 -10.27 5.66
CA PHE A 81 -5.18 -9.71 4.37
C PHE A 81 -4.26 -10.09 3.18
N LEU A 82 -3.02 -10.53 3.45
CA LEU A 82 -2.09 -10.99 2.42
C LEU A 82 -2.36 -12.42 1.95
N ASN A 83 -3.22 -13.18 2.64
CA ASN A 83 -3.60 -14.53 2.25
C ASN A 83 -4.38 -14.53 0.92
N ASP A 84 -3.78 -15.06 -0.14
CA ASP A 84 -4.38 -15.04 -1.49
C ASP A 84 -5.55 -16.01 -1.66
N LYS A 85 -5.68 -17.01 -0.80
CA LYS A 85 -6.81 -17.94 -0.82
C LYS A 85 -8.07 -17.28 -0.26
N GLN A 86 -7.91 -16.53 0.83
CA GLN A 86 -9.01 -15.82 1.48
C GLN A 86 -9.32 -14.50 0.78
N PHE A 87 -8.28 -13.78 0.34
CA PHE A 87 -8.36 -12.46 -0.29
C PHE A 87 -7.74 -12.48 -1.69
N PRO A 88 -8.45 -12.98 -2.72
CA PRO A 88 -7.88 -13.15 -4.05
C PRO A 88 -7.67 -11.82 -4.79
N PHE A 89 -6.67 -11.79 -5.67
CA PHE A 89 -6.36 -10.62 -6.51
C PHE A 89 -7.49 -10.21 -7.47
N SER A 90 -8.42 -11.11 -7.79
CA SER A 90 -9.54 -10.84 -8.71
C SER A 90 -10.49 -9.75 -8.20
N ARG A 91 -10.61 -9.60 -6.87
CA ARG A 91 -11.44 -8.61 -6.18
C ARG A 91 -10.66 -7.84 -5.12
N ASN A 92 -9.39 -7.55 -5.39
CA ASN A 92 -8.52 -6.88 -4.43
C ASN A 92 -8.71 -5.34 -4.49
N PRO A 93 -9.07 -4.67 -3.39
CA PRO A 93 -9.12 -3.20 -3.31
C PRO A 93 -7.74 -2.54 -3.47
N GLY A 94 -6.66 -3.26 -3.17
CA GLY A 94 -5.42 -2.68 -2.68
C GLY A 94 -5.32 -2.91 -1.16
N VAL A 95 -4.22 -3.49 -0.70
CA VAL A 95 -3.94 -3.70 0.73
C VAL A 95 -2.54 -3.21 1.03
N ILE A 96 -2.38 -2.45 2.11
CA ILE A 96 -1.09 -2.01 2.62
C ILE A 96 -0.98 -2.39 4.10
N VAL A 97 -0.03 -3.27 4.39
CA VAL A 97 0.33 -3.67 5.75
C VAL A 97 1.53 -2.86 6.19
N LEU A 98 1.33 -1.98 7.18
CA LEU A 98 2.39 -1.16 7.77
C LEU A 98 2.97 -1.83 9.03
N PRO A 99 4.25 -1.56 9.36
CA PRO A 99 4.84 -2.06 10.61
C PRO A 99 4.07 -1.51 11.82
N GLY A 100 4.01 -2.28 12.90
CA GLY A 100 3.35 -1.88 14.15
C GLY A 100 4.03 -0.70 14.84
N ALA A 101 3.30 -0.03 15.73
CA ALA A 101 3.80 1.08 16.53
C ALA A 101 4.68 0.61 17.72
N GLU A 102 5.84 0.04 17.43
CA GLU A 102 6.76 -0.51 18.45
C GLU A 102 7.64 0.57 19.14
N GLY A 103 7.47 1.85 18.78
CA GLY A 103 8.21 2.98 19.37
C GLY A 103 9.60 3.22 18.77
N ASP A 104 9.94 2.52 17.69
CA ASP A 104 11.23 2.65 16.97
C ASP A 104 11.19 3.65 15.80
N GLY A 105 10.05 4.32 15.57
CA GLY A 105 9.83 5.26 14.48
C GLY A 105 9.47 4.60 13.14
N SER A 106 9.34 3.27 13.08
CA SER A 106 9.13 2.54 11.83
C SER A 106 7.79 2.85 11.18
N LEU A 107 6.71 2.95 11.96
CA LEU A 107 5.38 3.32 11.48
C LEU A 107 5.37 4.74 10.91
N GLU A 108 5.99 5.69 11.58
CA GLU A 108 6.06 7.10 11.16
C GLU A 108 6.83 7.23 9.85
N HIS A 109 7.93 6.49 9.70
CA HIS A 109 8.67 6.42 8.44
C HIS A 109 7.83 5.78 7.32
N ALA A 110 7.17 4.66 7.59
CA ALA A 110 6.34 3.97 6.61
C ALA A 110 5.11 4.80 6.20
N PHE A 111 4.52 5.53 7.14
CA PHE A 111 3.42 6.45 6.90
C PHE A 111 3.87 7.67 6.07
N SER A 112 5.03 8.26 6.40
CA SER A 112 5.62 9.33 5.58
C SER A 112 5.90 8.85 4.15
N ASP A 113 6.34 7.61 3.97
CA ASP A 113 6.56 7.02 2.66
C ASP A 113 5.22 6.81 1.93
N LEU A 114 4.20 6.29 2.61
CA LEU A 114 2.84 6.14 2.09
C LEU A 114 2.28 7.47 1.54
N LEU A 115 2.44 8.57 2.28
CA LEU A 115 1.99 9.90 1.85
C LEU A 115 2.68 10.39 0.58
N ARG A 116 3.90 9.92 0.29
CA ARG A 116 4.71 10.34 -0.87
C ARG A 116 4.53 9.42 -2.08
N ILE A 117 4.45 8.11 -1.86
CA ILE A 117 4.57 7.11 -2.94
C ILE A 117 3.25 6.39 -3.25
N VAL A 118 2.31 6.37 -2.31
CA VAL A 118 1.02 5.69 -2.48
C VAL A 118 -0.11 6.68 -2.60
N ALA A 119 -0.25 7.56 -1.61
CA ALA A 119 -1.43 8.40 -1.46
C ALA A 119 -1.68 9.32 -2.68
N PRO A 120 -0.67 9.88 -3.37
CA PRO A 120 -0.89 10.65 -4.60
C PRO A 120 -1.26 9.79 -5.82
N TYR A 121 -0.94 8.49 -5.79
CA TYR A 121 -0.93 7.59 -6.96
C TYR A 121 -1.83 6.35 -6.77
N GLY A 122 -3.04 6.53 -6.24
CA GLY A 122 -3.94 5.44 -5.87
C GLY A 122 -4.21 4.41 -6.97
N ASN A 123 -4.36 4.86 -8.23
CA ASN A 123 -4.55 3.94 -9.37
C ASN A 123 -3.39 2.96 -9.57
N ALA A 124 -2.16 3.33 -9.20
CA ALA A 124 -1.00 2.44 -9.30
C ALA A 124 -1.03 1.31 -8.26
N HIS A 125 -1.78 1.48 -7.17
CA HIS A 125 -1.74 0.60 -6.00
C HIS A 125 -3.04 -0.17 -5.78
N ILE A 126 -4.14 0.22 -6.43
CA ILE A 126 -5.38 -0.59 -6.46
C ILE A 126 -5.05 -2.00 -6.98
N GLY A 127 -5.55 -3.02 -6.29
CA GLY A 127 -5.32 -4.42 -6.62
C GLY A 127 -3.93 -4.94 -6.23
N SER A 128 -3.06 -4.12 -5.66
CA SER A 128 -1.78 -4.57 -5.10
C SER A 128 -1.95 -5.08 -3.67
N LYS A 129 -1.01 -5.91 -3.23
CA LYS A 129 -0.81 -6.27 -1.82
C LYS A 129 0.59 -5.83 -1.44
N ILE A 130 0.68 -4.90 -0.51
CA ILE A 130 1.93 -4.26 -0.11
C ILE A 130 2.18 -4.59 1.36
N VAL A 131 3.38 -5.05 1.67
CA VAL A 131 3.85 -5.17 3.06
C VAL A 131 5.11 -4.35 3.22
N VAL A 132 5.16 -3.57 4.30
CA VAL A 132 6.29 -2.70 4.65
C VAL A 132 6.94 -3.21 5.92
N THR A 133 8.23 -3.49 5.87
CA THR A 133 9.00 -3.89 7.07
C THR A 133 9.52 -2.67 7.84
N GLN A 134 9.94 -2.90 9.09
CA GLN A 134 10.62 -1.88 9.91
C GLN A 134 11.84 -1.26 9.21
N ASP A 135 12.58 -2.07 8.45
CA ASP A 135 13.71 -1.65 7.61
C ASP A 135 13.32 -0.88 6.33
N ARG A 136 12.06 -0.44 6.22
CA ARG A 136 11.49 0.29 5.06
C ARG A 136 11.67 -0.48 3.74
N VAL A 137 11.51 -1.80 3.81
CA VAL A 137 11.40 -2.65 2.61
C VAL A 137 9.93 -2.78 2.25
N TRP A 138 9.57 -2.22 1.10
CA TRP A 138 8.26 -2.32 0.48
C TRP A 138 8.24 -3.53 -0.45
N THR A 139 7.52 -4.59 -0.08
CA THR A 139 7.25 -5.73 -0.97
C THR A 139 5.88 -5.54 -1.59
N ILE A 140 5.84 -5.33 -2.90
CA ILE A 140 4.66 -5.01 -3.69
C ILE A 140 4.32 -6.23 -4.55
N ARG A 141 3.22 -6.90 -4.21
CA ARG A 141 2.68 -8.03 -4.97
C ARG A 141 1.49 -7.56 -5.79
N GLY A 142 1.39 -8.05 -7.02
CA GLY A 142 0.32 -7.72 -7.95
C GLY A 142 -0.07 -8.92 -8.80
N PHE A 143 -1.08 -8.75 -9.64
CA PHE A 143 -1.52 -9.77 -10.60
C PHE A 143 -1.77 -9.14 -11.96
N ILE A 144 -1.06 -9.63 -12.99
CA ILE A 144 -1.23 -9.17 -14.36
C ILE A 144 -2.30 -10.05 -15.00
N LYS A 145 -3.54 -9.54 -15.04
CA LYS A 145 -4.71 -10.28 -15.54
C LYS A 145 -4.52 -10.81 -16.96
N ALA A 146 -3.93 -10.02 -17.85
CA ALA A 146 -3.71 -10.41 -19.25
C ALA A 146 -2.76 -11.61 -19.41
N GLU A 147 -1.83 -11.79 -18.47
CA GLU A 147 -0.81 -12.85 -18.49
C GLU A 147 -1.13 -13.98 -17.50
N GLY A 148 -2.19 -13.84 -16.70
CA GLY A 148 -2.57 -14.82 -15.68
C GLY A 148 -1.52 -15.08 -14.60
N ARG A 149 -0.61 -14.13 -14.34
CA ARG A 149 0.53 -14.33 -13.43
C ARG A 149 0.63 -13.32 -12.30
N HIS A 150 1.21 -13.77 -11.21
CA HIS A 150 1.63 -12.91 -10.11
C HIS A 150 2.92 -12.18 -10.44
N ILE A 151 3.05 -10.97 -9.89
CA ILE A 151 4.29 -10.21 -9.86
C ILE A 151 4.64 -9.85 -8.44
N GLU A 152 5.93 -9.77 -8.17
CA GLU A 152 6.47 -9.24 -6.93
C GLU A 152 7.62 -8.28 -7.26
N LYS A 153 7.61 -7.11 -6.63
CA LYS A 153 8.71 -6.15 -6.65
C LYS A 153 9.06 -5.81 -5.22
N ARG A 154 10.35 -5.66 -4.92
CA ARG A 154 10.81 -5.22 -3.60
C ARG A 154 11.66 -3.98 -3.75
N VAL A 155 11.30 -2.94 -3.02
CA VAL A 155 11.99 -1.64 -3.00
C VAL A 155 12.38 -1.33 -1.55
N LYS A 156 13.64 -0.95 -1.33
CA LYS A 156 14.13 -0.46 -0.03
C LYS A 156 14.29 1.04 -0.11
N LEU A 157 13.63 1.78 0.79
CA LEU A 157 13.77 3.23 0.90
C LEU A 157 14.79 3.55 1.99
N LYS A 158 15.82 4.33 1.64
CA LYS A 158 16.89 4.73 2.57
C LYS A 158 16.57 6.07 3.21
N ARG A 159 17.18 6.33 4.38
CA ARG A 159 16.99 7.59 5.12
C ARG A 159 17.44 8.83 4.35
N ASN A 160 18.40 8.69 3.43
CA ASN A 160 18.90 9.79 2.61
C ASN A 160 18.05 10.07 1.35
N GLY A 161 16.88 9.45 1.21
CA GLY A 161 15.98 9.63 0.07
C GLY A 161 16.32 8.74 -1.14
N GLU A 162 17.43 8.00 -1.10
CA GLU A 162 17.70 7.00 -2.13
C GLU A 162 16.77 5.79 -2.02
N ALA A 163 16.53 5.14 -3.16
CA ALA A 163 15.84 3.86 -3.22
C ALA A 163 16.74 2.78 -3.82
N SER A 164 16.47 1.52 -3.47
CA SER A 164 17.11 0.36 -4.09
C SER A 164 16.06 -0.68 -4.43
N VAL A 165 16.23 -1.36 -5.57
CA VAL A 165 15.34 -2.44 -6.03
C VAL A 165 16.03 -3.79 -5.85
N TRP A 166 15.30 -4.78 -5.36
CA TRP A 166 15.80 -6.14 -5.30
C TRP A 166 15.65 -6.83 -6.65
N LYS A 167 16.71 -7.51 -7.10
CA LYS A 167 16.67 -8.41 -8.25
C LYS A 167 17.13 -9.80 -7.81
N PRO A 168 16.45 -10.89 -8.21
CA PRO A 168 16.96 -12.24 -7.97
C PRO A 168 18.33 -12.38 -8.66
N LEU A 169 19.19 -13.24 -8.12
CA LEU A 169 20.37 -13.68 -8.87
C LEU A 169 19.87 -14.39 -10.14
N ALA A 170 20.46 -14.07 -11.28
CA ALA A 170 20.21 -14.87 -12.48
C ALA A 170 20.59 -16.33 -12.15
N PRO A 171 19.79 -17.31 -12.60
CA PRO A 171 20.09 -18.72 -12.39
C PRO A 171 21.46 -19.11 -12.98
#